data_AF-A0A4Y2GEL6-F1
#
_entry.id   AF-A0A4Y2GEL6-F1
#
_cell.length_a   1.000
_cell.length_b   1.000
_cell.length_c   1.000
_cell.angle_alpha   90.00
_cell.angle_beta   90.00
_cell.angle_gamma   90.00
#
_symmetry.space_group_name_H-M   'P 1'
#
loop_
_entity.id
_entity.type
_entity.pdbx_description
1 polymer ?
#
loop_
_entity_poly.entity_id
_entity_poly.type
_entity_poly.pdbx_seq_one_letter_code
_entity_poly.pdbx_strand_id
1 'polypeptide(L)'
;MDPACQVGTVQGHGGSIMVWGVFSWQFWGSLVLVPTFLNGIRNVELLGDHLHLFMFFCHPHGNGVFQQGNCTSHRSWLATVWLDEHSSDFPVMNWPPRSPELNPIEHLWDVLEKGLKAYRTTPATLTELWIALAYVWQAIPVERFRKLVESIPRRMAAVIKIIAGTGINNLGKKLVLKTLYENSFPDYHLKVPGLENCLDSLGVVVAAGPFATADTMSYEPLWDLMKYVKTHMPHVVILIGPFVDVKNDFIENGDLNETYDDIFKRLVLEILKNIESLSTKVVLVPSTRDAHHDFVYPTPPYSVDHATKRLYLASDPCILNIEGVIFAITSTDILFHLGKEEISYPQQPDRFGRLCKHLLTQKHFYPLYPPNEEINVDFPRYELHAPLPVMPHVLIVPSDFRYFIKDINGCCCINPERLTKHSSGGTFARLNITRMDANKYKGSITDCIQAQVLKI
;
A
#
# COMPACT_ATOMS: atom_id res chain seq x y z
N MET A 1 25.33 -11.47 -37.91
CA MET A 1 25.65 -10.91 -36.59
C MET A 1 26.91 -10.07 -36.75
N ASP A 2 26.78 -8.75 -36.58
CA ASP A 2 27.91 -7.82 -36.66
C ASP A 2 28.82 -8.02 -35.43
N PRO A 3 30.12 -8.30 -35.60
CA PRO A 3 31.08 -8.43 -34.49
C PRO A 3 31.19 -7.16 -33.63
N ALA A 4 30.76 -5.99 -34.14
CA ALA A 4 30.70 -4.73 -33.38
C ALA A 4 29.61 -4.71 -32.29
N CYS A 5 28.68 -5.66 -32.29
CA CYS A 5 27.61 -5.77 -31.29
C CYS A 5 27.98 -6.67 -30.09
N GLN A 6 29.21 -7.18 -30.01
CA GLN A 6 29.70 -7.92 -28.84
C GLN A 6 30.34 -6.96 -27.85
N VAL A 7 29.59 -6.56 -26.82
CA VAL A 7 30.18 -5.99 -25.61
C VAL A 7 30.78 -7.16 -24.83
N GLY A 8 32.11 -7.21 -24.74
CA GLY A 8 32.80 -8.19 -23.90
C GLY A 8 32.37 -8.00 -22.44
N THR A 9 31.65 -8.97 -21.88
CA THR A 9 31.45 -9.06 -20.44
C THR A 9 32.80 -9.42 -19.82
N VAL A 10 33.43 -8.44 -19.18
CA VAL A 10 34.59 -8.67 -18.33
C VAL A 10 34.13 -9.66 -17.27
N GLN A 11 34.76 -10.83 -17.18
CA GLN A 11 34.69 -11.67 -15.98
C GLN A 11 35.44 -10.95 -14.85
N GLY A 12 34.88 -9.84 -14.37
CA GLY A 12 35.27 -9.22 -13.13
C GLY A 12 34.77 -10.13 -12.02
N HIS A 13 35.69 -10.70 -11.25
CA HIS A 13 35.35 -11.21 -9.93
C HIS A 13 34.81 -10.00 -9.16
N GLY A 14 33.47 -9.88 -9.08
CA GLY A 14 32.79 -8.70 -8.54
C GLY A 14 33.28 -8.40 -7.13
N GLY A 15 34.12 -7.36 -7.00
CA GLY A 15 34.54 -6.86 -5.71
C GLY A 15 33.42 -6.06 -5.06
N SER A 16 33.33 -6.13 -3.73
CA SER A 16 32.43 -5.28 -2.94
C SER A 16 33.24 -4.46 -1.95
N ILE A 17 32.77 -3.25 -1.66
CA ILE A 17 33.27 -2.46 -0.53
C ILE A 17 32.17 -2.34 0.51
N MET A 18 32.56 -2.38 1.78
CA MET A 18 31.65 -2.11 2.89
C MET A 18 31.93 -0.71 3.42
N VAL A 19 30.88 0.05 3.68
CA VAL A 19 30.98 1.41 4.21
C VAL A 19 30.09 1.56 5.44
N TRP A 20 30.46 2.50 6.32
CA TRP A 20 29.69 2.91 7.48
C TRP A 20 29.50 4.43 7.43
N GLY A 21 28.37 4.93 7.91
CA GLY A 21 28.11 6.35 7.97
C GLY A 21 27.14 6.72 9.07
N VAL A 22 27.10 8.02 9.38
CA VAL A 22 26.21 8.60 10.39
C VAL A 22 25.75 9.97 9.92
N PHE A 23 24.56 10.39 10.33
CA PHE A 23 24.06 11.73 10.11
C PHE A 23 23.02 12.11 11.16
N SER A 24 22.72 13.40 11.26
CA SER A 24 21.63 13.94 12.08
C SER A 24 20.80 14.93 11.27
N TRP A 25 19.72 15.47 11.85
CA TRP A 25 18.96 16.55 11.19
C TRP A 25 19.81 17.82 10.98
N GLN A 26 20.78 18.08 11.87
CA GLN A 26 21.60 19.28 11.81
C GLN A 26 22.88 19.10 10.99
N PHE A 27 23.51 17.93 11.08
CA PHE A 27 24.86 17.73 10.57
C PHE A 27 24.99 16.43 9.77
N TRP A 28 25.84 16.49 8.75
CA TRP A 28 26.21 15.37 7.91
C TRP A 28 27.50 14.73 8.44
N GLY A 29 27.49 13.43 8.73
CA GLY A 29 28.67 12.73 9.23
C GLY A 29 29.52 12.12 8.12
N SER A 30 30.68 11.61 8.50
CA SER A 30 31.63 10.98 7.57
C SER A 30 31.11 9.63 7.06
N LEU A 31 31.39 9.35 5.78
CA LEU A 31 31.37 7.98 5.26
C LEU A 31 32.74 7.36 5.53
N VAL A 32 32.77 6.14 6.04
CA VAL A 32 33.97 5.43 6.47
C VAL A 32 34.07 4.11 5.72
N LEU A 33 35.21 3.84 5.09
CA LEU A 33 35.48 2.55 4.47
C LEU A 33 35.75 1.49 5.53
N VAL A 34 35.04 0.37 5.47
CA VAL A 34 35.26 -0.80 6.32
C VAL A 34 36.09 -1.81 5.52
N PRO A 35 37.38 -2.03 5.84
CA PRO A 35 38.31 -2.76 4.96
C PRO A 35 37.95 -4.22 4.67
N THR A 36 37.10 -4.84 5.51
CA THR A 36 36.68 -6.23 5.36
C THR A 36 35.16 -6.36 5.52
N PHE A 37 34.68 -6.82 6.66
CA PHE A 37 33.28 -6.97 6.97
C PHE A 37 33.01 -6.45 8.39
N LEU A 38 31.80 -5.95 8.60
CA LEU A 38 31.38 -5.39 9.87
C LEU A 38 31.09 -6.52 10.87
N ASN A 39 31.98 -6.71 11.83
CA ASN A 39 31.81 -7.61 12.97
C ASN A 39 31.66 -6.80 14.27
N GLY A 40 31.47 -7.49 15.41
CA GLY A 40 31.26 -6.81 16.70
C GLY A 40 32.43 -5.92 17.13
N ILE A 41 33.68 -6.34 16.90
CA ILE A 41 34.89 -5.57 17.23
C ILE A 41 34.95 -4.31 16.37
N ARG A 42 34.85 -4.47 15.05
CA ARG A 42 34.86 -3.33 14.11
C ARG A 42 33.72 -2.36 14.37
N ASN A 43 32.56 -2.86 14.78
CA ASN A 43 31.44 -2.00 15.15
C ASN A 43 31.80 -1.13 16.36
N VAL A 44 32.41 -1.69 17.41
CA VAL A 44 32.83 -0.90 18.59
C VAL A 44 33.88 0.14 18.22
N GLU A 45 34.85 -0.19 17.37
CA GLU A 45 35.82 0.79 16.86
C GLU A 45 35.12 1.96 16.15
N LEU A 46 34.18 1.67 15.25
CA LEU A 46 33.40 2.72 14.55
C LEU A 46 32.55 3.56 15.52
N LEU A 47 31.98 2.93 16.56
CA LEU A 47 31.22 3.64 17.59
C LEU A 47 32.11 4.60 18.39
N GLY A 48 33.32 4.18 18.78
CA GLY A 48 34.27 5.03 19.50
C GLY A 48 34.86 6.14 18.62
N ASP A 49 35.44 5.75 17.48
CA ASP A 49 36.26 6.65 16.66
C ASP A 49 35.42 7.66 15.86
N HIS A 50 34.17 7.33 15.56
CA HIS A 50 33.32 8.16 14.70
C HIS A 50 32.01 8.57 15.37
N LEU A 51 31.25 7.65 15.96
CA LEU A 51 29.95 8.00 16.52
C LEU A 51 30.09 8.88 17.78
N HIS A 52 30.92 8.50 18.74
CA HIS A 52 31.01 9.19 20.04
C HIS A 52 31.37 10.67 19.85
N LEU A 53 32.39 10.95 19.02
CA LEU A 53 32.78 12.30 18.63
C LEU A 53 31.68 13.04 17.88
N PHE A 54 30.99 12.37 16.94
CA PHE A 54 29.89 12.97 16.19
C PHE A 54 28.71 13.35 17.09
N MET A 55 28.39 12.52 18.09
CA MET A 55 27.33 12.79 19.07
C MET A 55 27.68 14.01 19.94
N PHE A 56 28.92 14.11 20.41
CA PHE A 56 29.37 15.28 21.18
C PHE A 56 29.30 16.57 20.36
N PHE A 57 29.67 16.51 19.07
CA PHE A 57 29.61 17.65 18.16
C PHE A 57 28.16 18.08 17.84
N CYS A 58 27.28 17.12 17.53
CA CYS A 58 25.89 17.41 17.14
C CYS A 58 25.00 17.76 18.34
N HIS A 59 25.29 17.19 19.50
CA HIS A 59 24.46 17.26 20.70
C HIS A 59 25.30 17.62 21.94
N PRO A 60 25.93 18.81 21.97
CA PRO A 60 26.84 19.22 23.05
C PRO A 60 26.15 19.33 24.42
N HIS A 61 24.82 19.34 24.44
CA HIS A 61 23.99 19.38 25.65
C HIS A 61 23.48 17.99 26.09
N GLY A 62 23.95 16.91 25.46
CA GLY A 62 23.57 15.54 25.83
C GLY A 62 22.12 15.17 25.50
N ASN A 63 21.49 15.87 24.55
CA ASN A 63 20.11 15.62 24.13
C ASN A 63 19.98 14.72 22.89
N GLY A 64 21.09 14.15 22.41
CA GLY A 64 21.11 13.26 21.26
C GLY A 64 20.63 11.86 21.63
N VAL A 65 19.91 11.21 20.72
CA VAL A 65 19.53 9.81 20.85
C VAL A 65 20.12 9.04 19.67
N PHE A 66 20.86 7.98 19.93
CA PHE A 66 21.48 7.17 18.88
C PHE A 66 20.51 6.11 18.35
N GLN A 67 20.27 6.09 17.04
CA GLN A 67 19.47 5.07 16.35
C GLN A 67 20.39 4.16 15.52
N GLN A 68 20.17 2.84 15.60
CA GLN A 68 20.88 1.84 14.78
C GLN A 68 19.95 0.73 14.27
N GLY A 69 20.32 0.10 13.15
CA GLY A 69 19.50 -0.94 12.49
C GLY A 69 19.46 -2.32 13.18
N ASN A 70 20.14 -2.47 14.33
CA ASN A 70 20.14 -3.68 15.16
C ASN A 70 20.47 -5.00 14.42
N CYS A 71 21.40 -4.94 13.45
CA CYS A 71 21.94 -6.14 12.81
C CYS A 71 22.85 -6.95 13.78
N THR A 72 23.31 -8.12 13.35
CA THR A 72 24.04 -9.06 14.23
C THR A 72 25.31 -8.45 14.83
N SER A 73 26.07 -7.64 14.08
CA SER A 73 27.27 -6.95 14.59
C SER A 73 26.93 -5.84 15.60
N HIS A 74 25.86 -5.09 15.36
CA HIS A 74 25.37 -4.04 16.26
C HIS A 74 24.86 -4.59 17.60
N ARG A 75 24.31 -5.82 17.58
CA ARG A 75 23.85 -6.54 18.79
C ARG A 75 24.89 -7.50 19.36
N SER A 76 26.13 -7.41 18.92
CA SER A 76 27.20 -8.20 19.53
C SER A 76 27.34 -7.84 21.02
N TRP A 77 27.83 -8.79 21.81
CA TRP A 77 28.07 -8.56 23.23
C TRP A 77 28.96 -7.33 23.46
N LEU A 78 30.04 -7.20 22.67
CA LEU A 78 30.96 -6.06 22.72
C LEU A 78 30.26 -4.72 22.44
N ALA A 79 29.45 -4.64 21.38
CA ALA A 79 28.71 -3.43 21.05
C ALA A 79 27.70 -3.06 22.13
N THR A 80 27.05 -4.08 22.73
CA THR A 80 26.08 -3.86 23.82
C THR A 80 26.75 -3.32 25.08
N VAL A 81 27.90 -3.88 25.48
CA VAL A 81 28.68 -3.41 26.63
C VAL A 81 29.18 -1.99 26.40
N TRP A 82 29.77 -1.72 25.24
CA TRP A 82 30.27 -0.38 24.92
C TRP A 82 29.15 0.68 24.98
N LEU A 83 27.97 0.39 24.43
CA LEU A 83 26.83 1.32 24.47
C LEU A 83 26.26 1.49 25.89
N ASP A 84 26.35 0.47 26.75
CA ASP A 84 25.93 0.55 28.16
C ASP A 84 26.88 1.44 28.96
N GLU A 85 28.20 1.29 28.75
CA GLU A 85 29.25 2.11 29.36
C GLU A 85 29.11 3.60 28.99
N HIS A 86 28.65 3.91 27.78
CA HIS A 86 28.46 5.29 27.28
C HIS A 86 27.00 5.76 27.36
N SER A 87 26.13 5.04 28.07
CA SER A 87 24.70 5.37 28.17
C SER A 87 24.43 6.71 28.87
N SER A 88 25.38 7.20 29.68
CA SER A 88 25.34 8.54 30.28
C SER A 88 25.55 9.67 29.27
N ASP A 89 26.25 9.38 28.17
CA ASP A 89 26.63 10.38 27.17
C ASP A 89 25.51 10.55 26.14
N PHE A 90 24.93 9.43 25.70
CA PHE A 90 23.74 9.42 24.87
C PHE A 90 22.96 8.10 25.02
N PRO A 91 21.63 8.14 25.12
CA PRO A 91 20.80 6.94 25.10
C PRO A 91 20.72 6.33 23.69
N VAL A 92 20.59 5.01 23.64
CA VAL A 92 20.28 4.26 22.41
C VAL A 92 18.77 4.09 22.27
N MET A 93 18.24 4.42 21.09
CA MET A 93 16.83 4.24 20.77
C MET A 93 16.46 2.76 20.78
N ASN A 94 15.37 2.41 21.46
CA ASN A 94 14.78 1.08 21.37
C ASN A 94 14.12 0.88 19.99
N TRP A 95 14.89 0.39 19.03
CA TRP A 95 14.50 0.24 17.63
C TRP A 95 14.30 -1.23 17.24
N PRO A 96 13.26 -1.61 16.49
CA PRO A 96 13.10 -2.99 16.05
C PRO A 96 14.21 -3.40 15.06
N PRO A 97 14.75 -4.63 15.15
CA PRO A 97 15.69 -5.14 14.17
C PRO A 97 15.03 -5.35 12.81
N ARG A 98 15.79 -5.15 11.72
CA ARG A 98 15.35 -5.38 10.33
C ARG A 98 14.12 -4.57 9.91
N SER A 99 14.12 -3.27 10.21
CA SER A 99 13.12 -2.32 9.70
C SER A 99 13.78 -1.31 8.76
N PRO A 100 14.26 -1.74 7.57
CA PRO A 100 15.05 -0.88 6.69
C PRO A 100 14.26 0.35 6.23
N GLU A 101 12.98 0.16 5.90
CA GLU A 101 12.06 1.22 5.46
C GLU A 101 11.88 2.38 6.46
N LEU A 102 12.03 2.07 7.75
CA LEU A 102 11.89 3.02 8.84
C LEU A 102 13.21 3.69 9.22
N ASN A 103 14.35 3.13 8.85
CA ASN A 103 15.65 3.67 9.19
C ASN A 103 16.06 4.74 8.17
N PRO A 104 16.17 6.03 8.53
CA PRO A 104 16.52 7.09 7.60
C PRO A 104 17.80 6.83 6.78
N ILE A 105 18.76 6.09 7.34
CA ILE A 105 20.05 5.86 6.69
C ILE A 105 19.95 4.87 5.52
N GLU A 106 18.97 3.98 5.52
CA GLU A 106 18.76 3.03 4.40
C GLU A 106 18.32 3.77 3.14
N HIS A 107 17.46 4.78 3.30
CA HIS A 107 17.09 5.68 2.20
C HIS A 107 18.29 6.46 1.66
N LEU A 108 19.31 6.73 2.48
CA LEU A 108 20.55 7.36 2.02
C LEU A 108 21.45 6.38 1.26
N TRP A 109 21.43 5.10 1.61
CA TRP A 109 22.12 4.06 0.83
C TRP A 109 21.55 3.95 -0.58
N ASP A 110 20.23 4.03 -0.75
CA ASP A 110 19.60 4.09 -2.07
C ASP A 110 20.02 5.35 -2.86
N VAL A 111 20.16 6.49 -2.19
CA VAL A 111 20.65 7.72 -2.82
C VAL A 111 22.09 7.57 -3.27
N LEU A 112 22.95 6.95 -2.46
CA LEU A 112 24.31 6.63 -2.85
C LEU A 112 24.36 5.71 -4.05
N GLU A 113 23.57 4.64 -4.06
CA GLU A 113 23.56 3.68 -5.17
C GLU A 113 23.11 4.34 -6.47
N LYS A 114 22.04 5.15 -6.43
CA LYS A 114 21.55 5.91 -7.59
C LYS A 114 22.57 6.95 -8.06
N GLY A 115 23.21 7.65 -7.12
CA GLY A 115 24.25 8.62 -7.43
C GLY A 115 25.49 7.97 -8.06
N LEU A 116 25.85 6.77 -7.60
CA LEU A 116 26.94 5.99 -8.18
C LEU A 116 26.61 5.50 -9.60
N LYS A 117 25.38 5.03 -9.84
CA LYS A 117 24.90 4.65 -11.20
C LYS A 117 24.90 5.83 -12.17
N ALA A 118 24.65 7.05 -11.68
CA ALA A 118 24.69 8.28 -12.46
C ALA A 118 26.08 8.94 -12.52
N TYR A 119 27.09 8.34 -11.88
CA TYR A 119 28.43 8.89 -11.84
C TYR A 119 29.08 8.83 -13.22
N ARG A 120 29.83 9.89 -13.58
CA ARG A 120 30.31 10.12 -14.96
C ARG A 120 31.17 8.99 -15.54
N THR A 121 31.83 8.21 -14.68
CA THR A 121 32.73 7.12 -15.07
C THR A 121 32.45 5.90 -14.20
N THR A 122 32.20 4.75 -14.83
CA THR A 122 32.05 3.48 -14.13
C THR A 122 33.37 3.12 -13.42
N PRO A 123 33.38 2.96 -12.09
CA PRO A 123 34.60 2.60 -11.37
C PRO A 123 35.13 1.23 -11.80
N ALA A 124 36.40 1.15 -12.19
CA ALA A 124 37.06 -0.08 -12.62
C ALA A 124 37.84 -0.75 -11.47
N THR A 125 38.12 -0.03 -10.39
CA THR A 125 38.85 -0.54 -9.22
C THR A 125 38.10 -0.28 -7.91
N LEU A 126 38.41 -1.04 -6.85
CA LEU A 126 37.83 -0.81 -5.51
C LEU A 126 38.16 0.59 -4.97
N THR A 127 39.34 1.11 -5.29
CA THR A 127 39.76 2.46 -4.90
C THR A 127 38.93 3.52 -5.63
N GLU A 128 38.70 3.37 -6.92
CA GLU A 128 37.83 4.26 -7.69
C GLU A 128 36.38 4.20 -7.19
N LEU A 129 35.91 3.00 -6.82
CA LEU A 129 34.57 2.80 -6.28
C LEU A 129 34.40 3.54 -4.94
N TRP A 130 35.40 3.46 -4.06
CA TRP A 130 35.43 4.23 -2.81
C TRP A 130 35.43 5.74 -3.06
N ILE A 131 36.28 6.24 -3.95
CA ILE A 131 36.37 7.68 -4.27
C ILE A 131 35.02 8.17 -4.83
N ALA A 132 34.39 7.41 -5.72
CA ALA A 132 33.08 7.76 -6.26
C ALA A 132 32.00 7.80 -5.18
N LEU A 133 31.93 6.80 -4.30
CA LEU A 133 30.97 6.80 -3.18
C LEU A 133 31.20 7.98 -2.23
N ALA A 134 32.45 8.26 -1.85
CA ALA A 134 32.78 9.38 -0.98
C ALA A 134 32.39 10.73 -1.61
N TYR A 135 32.60 10.89 -2.92
CA TYR A 135 32.18 12.08 -3.66
C TYR A 135 30.66 12.23 -3.67
N VAL A 136 29.93 11.14 -4.01
CA VAL A 136 28.46 11.15 -4.02
C VAL A 136 27.90 11.45 -2.63
N TRP A 137 28.47 10.87 -1.58
CA TRP A 137 28.07 11.12 -0.19
C TRP A 137 28.19 12.59 0.21
N GLN A 138 29.30 13.25 -0.14
CA GLN A 138 29.52 14.67 0.15
C GLN A 138 28.64 15.59 -0.72
N ALA A 139 28.21 15.12 -1.89
CA ALA A 139 27.35 15.87 -2.79
C ALA A 139 25.85 15.80 -2.43
N ILE A 140 25.46 15.03 -1.41
CA ILE A 140 24.05 14.93 -0.98
C ILE A 140 23.60 16.28 -0.39
N PRO A 141 22.55 16.93 -0.95
CA PRO A 141 22.08 18.23 -0.45
C PRO A 141 21.54 18.15 0.98
N VAL A 142 21.75 19.22 1.76
CA VAL A 142 21.33 19.29 3.16
C VAL A 142 19.82 19.10 3.33
N GLU A 143 19.04 19.68 2.43
CA GLU A 143 17.58 19.57 2.40
C GLU A 143 17.13 18.11 2.25
N ARG A 144 17.93 17.26 1.61
CA ARG A 144 17.56 15.87 1.34
C ARG A 144 17.56 15.04 2.61
N PHE A 145 18.62 15.14 3.43
CA PHE A 145 18.68 14.39 4.68
C PHE A 145 17.79 15.00 5.78
N ARG A 146 17.57 16.32 5.79
CA ARG A 146 16.58 16.94 6.68
C ARG A 146 15.17 16.41 6.44
N LYS A 147 14.72 16.37 5.19
CA LYS A 147 13.42 15.79 4.82
C LYS A 147 13.27 14.33 5.23
N LEU A 148 14.35 13.55 5.22
CA LEU A 148 14.33 12.17 5.70
C LEU A 148 14.12 12.08 7.20
N VAL A 149 14.77 12.93 7.99
CA VAL A 149 14.54 12.94 9.45
C VAL A 149 13.14 13.48 9.77
N GLU A 150 12.69 14.54 9.10
CA GLU A 150 11.36 15.14 9.28
C GLU A 150 10.22 14.20 8.85
N SER A 151 10.48 13.23 7.97
CA SER A 151 9.48 12.24 7.59
C SER A 151 9.29 11.13 8.62
N ILE A 152 10.18 10.99 9.61
CA ILE A 152 10.12 9.88 10.58
C ILE A 152 8.81 9.84 11.36
N PRO A 153 8.31 10.93 11.98
CA PRO A 153 7.04 10.88 12.70
C PRO A 153 5.87 10.38 11.83
N ARG A 154 5.88 10.77 10.55
CA ARG A 154 4.86 10.39 9.57
C ARG A 154 4.97 8.92 9.16
N ARG A 155 6.20 8.47 8.84
CA ARG A 155 6.50 7.06 8.57
C ARG A 155 6.12 6.19 9.77
N MET A 156 6.50 6.58 10.99
CA MET A 156 6.11 5.87 12.21
C MET A 156 4.59 5.80 12.39
N ALA A 157 3.86 6.87 12.07
CA ALA A 157 2.39 6.86 12.11
C ALA A 157 1.77 5.93 11.06
N ALA A 158 2.37 5.81 9.88
CA ALA A 158 1.92 4.91 8.82
C ALA A 158 2.17 3.43 9.12
N VAL A 159 3.15 3.12 9.98
CA VAL A 159 3.61 1.75 10.29
C VAL A 159 2.86 1.11 11.45
N ILE A 160 2.34 1.90 12.38
CA ILE A 160 1.75 1.36 13.60
C ILE A 160 0.30 0.98 13.32
N LYS A 161 -0.05 -0.32 13.42
CA LYS A 161 -1.42 -0.69 13.82
C LYS A 161 -1.66 0.00 15.15
N ILE A 162 -2.42 1.08 15.13
CA ILE A 162 -2.59 1.95 16.30
C ILE A 162 -3.41 1.15 17.29
N ILE A 163 -2.73 0.68 18.33
CA ILE A 163 -3.33 0.04 19.48
C ILE A 163 -3.04 0.91 20.70
N ALA A 164 -4.06 1.13 21.51
CA ALA A 164 -3.90 1.76 22.81
C ALA A 164 -4.18 0.69 23.88
N GLY A 165 -3.46 0.72 24.99
CA GLY A 165 -3.67 -0.25 26.07
C GLY A 165 -2.89 0.11 27.32
N THR A 166 -3.27 -0.50 28.44
CA THR A 166 -2.55 -0.37 29.71
C THR A 166 -1.85 -1.68 30.03
N GLY A 167 -0.65 -1.59 30.58
CA GLY A 167 0.14 -2.76 30.96
C GLY A 167 1.17 -2.44 32.03
N ILE A 168 1.95 -3.45 32.39
CA ILE A 168 3.07 -3.34 33.33
C ILE A 168 4.37 -3.57 32.56
N ASN A 169 5.36 -2.70 32.77
CA ASN A 169 6.72 -2.89 32.30
C ASN A 169 7.72 -2.69 33.46
N ASN A 170 7.86 -3.70 34.31
CA ASN A 170 8.67 -3.58 35.54
C ASN A 170 10.18 -3.47 35.28
N LEU A 171 10.68 -4.03 34.18
CA LEU A 171 12.11 -4.19 33.91
C LEU A 171 12.57 -3.49 32.62
N GLY A 172 11.72 -2.65 32.01
CA GLY A 172 11.98 -1.98 30.74
C GLY A 172 11.96 -2.89 29.50
N LYS A 173 12.16 -4.20 29.67
CA LYS A 173 12.35 -5.17 28.56
C LYS A 173 11.06 -5.79 28.02
N LYS A 174 9.94 -5.70 28.75
CA LYS A 174 8.70 -6.38 28.37
C LYS A 174 7.48 -5.65 28.92
N LEU A 175 6.59 -5.22 28.02
CA LEU A 175 5.26 -4.76 28.39
C LEU A 175 4.30 -5.95 28.46
N VAL A 176 3.75 -6.21 29.65
CA VAL A 176 2.64 -7.15 29.84
C VAL A 176 1.34 -6.34 29.79
N LEU A 177 0.62 -6.43 28.68
CA LEU A 177 -0.67 -5.77 28.53
C LEU A 177 -1.71 -6.36 29.49
N LYS A 178 -2.36 -5.50 30.25
CA LYS A 178 -3.55 -5.80 31.08
C LYS A 178 -4.84 -5.56 30.32
N THR A 179 -4.85 -4.52 29.50
CA THR A 179 -6.05 -4.08 28.76
C THR A 179 -5.62 -3.56 27.41
N LEU A 180 -6.37 -3.92 26.38
CA LEU A 180 -6.29 -3.36 25.04
C LEU A 180 -7.57 -2.54 24.82
N TYR A 181 -7.42 -1.27 24.49
CA TYR A 181 -8.54 -0.39 24.19
C TYR A 181 -9.05 -0.64 22.77
N GLU A 182 -10.36 -0.56 22.60
CA GLU A 182 -10.95 -0.61 21.26
C GLU A 182 -10.73 0.73 20.54
N ASN A 183 -10.36 0.63 19.27
CA ASN A 183 -10.23 1.79 18.40
C ASN A 183 -11.59 2.37 18.04
N SER A 184 -11.65 3.70 17.92
CA SER A 184 -12.85 4.42 17.49
C SER A 184 -13.07 4.26 15.98
N PHE A 185 -14.33 4.17 15.57
CA PHE A 185 -14.72 4.31 14.17
C PHE A 185 -14.53 5.77 13.67
N PRO A 186 -14.51 6.00 12.35
CA PRO A 186 -14.58 7.35 11.79
C PRO A 186 -15.94 7.99 12.09
N ASP A 187 -16.03 9.31 11.99
CA ASP A 187 -17.28 10.03 12.20
C ASP A 187 -18.27 9.73 11.06
N TYR A 188 -19.56 9.62 11.41
CA TYR A 188 -20.61 9.40 10.44
C TYR A 188 -20.94 10.65 9.64
N HIS A 189 -21.34 10.45 8.39
CA HIS A 189 -21.94 11.52 7.60
C HIS A 189 -23.37 11.79 8.10
N LEU A 190 -23.65 13.00 8.59
CA LEU A 190 -24.96 13.32 9.19
C LEU A 190 -26.01 13.78 8.17
N LYS A 191 -25.58 14.14 6.95
CA LYS A 191 -26.52 14.49 5.88
C LYS A 191 -27.05 13.21 5.24
N VAL A 192 -28.37 13.05 5.32
CA VAL A 192 -29.15 11.95 4.73
C VAL A 192 -28.90 11.88 3.22
N PRO A 193 -28.66 10.70 2.64
CA PRO A 193 -28.61 10.53 1.19
C PRO A 193 -29.91 10.99 0.51
N GLY A 194 -29.80 11.93 -0.42
CA GLY A 194 -30.96 12.58 -1.04
C GLY A 194 -31.65 11.74 -2.11
N LEU A 195 -30.89 10.89 -2.83
CA LEU A 195 -31.41 10.12 -3.98
C LEU A 195 -32.14 11.01 -5.00
N GLU A 196 -31.60 12.20 -5.27
CA GLU A 196 -32.27 13.27 -6.02
C GLU A 196 -32.61 12.86 -7.45
N ASN A 197 -31.72 12.10 -8.11
CA ASN A 197 -31.91 11.62 -9.48
C ASN A 197 -32.52 10.21 -9.54
N CYS A 198 -32.96 9.66 -8.41
CA CYS A 198 -33.61 8.35 -8.33
C CYS A 198 -35.07 8.53 -7.88
N LEU A 199 -36.02 7.92 -8.61
CA LEU A 199 -37.44 7.99 -8.27
C LEU A 199 -37.71 7.43 -6.87
N ASP A 200 -37.42 6.13 -6.68
CA ASP A 200 -37.71 5.41 -5.42
C ASP A 200 -36.47 4.82 -4.75
N SER A 201 -35.50 4.38 -5.55
CA SER A 201 -34.31 3.69 -5.05
C SER A 201 -33.12 3.84 -6.00
N LEU A 202 -31.92 3.77 -5.42
CA LEU A 202 -30.65 3.74 -6.13
C LEU A 202 -30.22 2.28 -6.32
N GLY A 203 -30.27 1.83 -7.56
CA GLY A 203 -29.74 0.52 -7.99
C GLY A 203 -28.29 0.60 -8.43
N VAL A 204 -27.41 -0.17 -7.78
CA VAL A 204 -25.97 -0.25 -8.08
C VAL A 204 -25.56 -1.70 -8.33
N VAL A 205 -24.78 -1.94 -9.37
CA VAL A 205 -24.11 -3.22 -9.63
C VAL A 205 -22.61 -3.05 -9.43
N VAL A 206 -21.96 -4.01 -8.79
CA VAL A 206 -20.53 -3.99 -8.47
C VAL A 206 -19.92 -5.30 -8.89
N ALA A 207 -18.88 -5.26 -9.71
CA ALA A 207 -18.09 -6.42 -10.10
C ALA A 207 -16.60 -6.11 -10.02
N ALA A 208 -15.81 -7.08 -9.59
CA ALA A 208 -14.36 -6.98 -9.54
C ALA A 208 -13.74 -8.02 -10.46
N GLY A 209 -12.71 -7.62 -11.21
CA GLY A 209 -11.98 -8.50 -12.09
C GLY A 209 -11.27 -9.62 -11.33
N PRO A 210 -10.78 -10.65 -12.04
CA PRO A 210 -10.58 -10.64 -13.49
C PRO A 210 -11.88 -10.74 -14.28
N PHE A 211 -11.90 -10.15 -15.48
CA PHE A 211 -13.09 -10.10 -16.35
C PHE A 211 -13.06 -11.13 -17.49
N ALA A 212 -11.92 -11.81 -17.66
CA ALA A 212 -11.75 -12.99 -18.49
C ALA A 212 -11.36 -14.18 -17.60
N THR A 213 -11.52 -15.41 -18.12
CA THR A 213 -10.94 -16.59 -17.49
C THR A 213 -9.43 -16.62 -17.70
N ALA A 214 -8.69 -17.37 -16.89
CA ALA A 214 -7.22 -17.41 -16.97
C ALA A 214 -6.70 -17.94 -18.32
N ASP A 215 -7.48 -18.83 -18.94
CA ASP A 215 -7.17 -19.58 -20.16
C ASP A 215 -7.77 -18.98 -21.44
N THR A 216 -8.37 -17.77 -21.37
CA THR A 216 -8.91 -17.09 -22.55
C THR A 216 -8.80 -15.57 -22.46
N MET A 217 -8.93 -14.89 -23.60
CA MET A 217 -9.10 -13.43 -23.71
C MET A 217 -10.48 -13.08 -24.30
N SER A 218 -11.49 -13.93 -24.11
CA SER A 218 -12.84 -13.76 -24.69
C SER A 218 -13.72 -12.78 -23.93
N TYR A 219 -13.45 -12.60 -22.62
CA TYR A 219 -14.22 -11.75 -21.71
C TYR A 219 -15.71 -12.14 -21.60
N GLU A 220 -16.05 -13.41 -21.87
CA GLU A 220 -17.44 -13.92 -21.77
C GLU A 220 -18.14 -13.52 -20.44
N PRO A 221 -17.51 -13.65 -19.25
CA PRO A 221 -18.14 -13.26 -17.99
C PRO A 221 -18.46 -11.76 -17.89
N LEU A 222 -17.63 -10.89 -18.48
CA LEU A 222 -17.94 -9.47 -18.59
C LEU A 222 -19.15 -9.23 -19.48
N TRP A 223 -19.28 -9.96 -20.58
CA TRP A 223 -20.42 -9.81 -21.50
C TRP A 223 -21.73 -10.36 -20.93
N ASP A 224 -21.67 -11.45 -20.17
CA ASP A 224 -22.80 -11.91 -19.37
C ASP A 224 -23.21 -10.86 -18.33
N LEU A 225 -22.24 -10.16 -17.72
CA LEU A 225 -22.52 -9.07 -16.79
C LEU A 225 -23.18 -7.91 -17.51
N MET A 226 -22.70 -7.55 -18.70
CA MET A 226 -23.31 -6.49 -19.51
C MET A 226 -24.73 -6.86 -19.96
N LYS A 227 -25.00 -8.13 -20.24
CA LYS A 227 -26.36 -8.62 -20.51
C LYS A 227 -27.27 -8.50 -19.27
N TYR A 228 -26.75 -8.79 -18.09
CA TYR A 228 -27.46 -8.55 -16.83
C TYR A 228 -27.79 -7.06 -16.65
N VAL A 229 -26.82 -6.18 -16.90
CA VAL A 229 -26.96 -4.72 -16.82
C VAL A 229 -28.03 -4.20 -17.78
N LYS A 230 -28.05 -4.67 -19.03
CA LYS A 230 -29.11 -4.32 -20.00
C LYS A 230 -30.50 -4.74 -19.53
N THR A 231 -30.59 -5.89 -18.87
CA THR A 231 -31.87 -6.46 -18.41
C THR A 231 -32.40 -5.73 -17.18
N HIS A 232 -31.53 -5.38 -16.23
CA HIS A 232 -31.92 -4.82 -14.94
C HIS A 232 -31.77 -3.30 -14.85
N MET A 233 -31.10 -2.68 -15.83
CA MET A 233 -30.91 -1.24 -15.98
C MET A 233 -30.54 -0.53 -14.65
N PRO A 234 -29.47 -0.95 -13.96
CA PRO A 234 -29.04 -0.26 -12.74
C PRO A 234 -28.66 1.19 -13.05
N HIS A 235 -28.73 2.06 -12.04
CA HIS A 235 -28.34 3.45 -12.19
C HIS A 235 -26.83 3.60 -12.34
N VAL A 236 -26.07 2.78 -11.61
CA VAL A 236 -24.60 2.77 -11.64
C VAL A 236 -24.07 1.35 -11.71
N VAL A 237 -23.03 1.13 -12.53
CA VAL A 237 -22.21 -0.08 -12.54
C VAL A 237 -20.79 0.32 -12.13
N ILE A 238 -20.26 -0.31 -11.09
CA ILE A 238 -18.89 -0.12 -10.61
C ILE A 238 -18.09 -1.35 -11.03
N LEU A 239 -17.13 -1.16 -11.93
CA LEU A 239 -16.23 -2.20 -12.41
C LEU A 239 -14.83 -1.94 -11.85
N ILE A 240 -14.37 -2.87 -11.03
CA ILE A 240 -13.09 -2.80 -10.34
C ILE A 240 -12.13 -3.74 -11.06
N GLY A 241 -10.93 -3.29 -11.39
CA GLY A 241 -9.93 -4.11 -12.08
C GLY A 241 -9.54 -5.39 -11.33
N PRO A 242 -8.72 -6.26 -11.95
CA PRO A 242 -8.04 -6.02 -13.23
C PRO A 242 -8.91 -6.31 -14.46
N PHE A 243 -8.78 -5.49 -15.50
CA PHE A 243 -9.36 -5.70 -16.84
C PHE A 243 -8.38 -6.41 -17.77
N VAL A 244 -7.11 -6.04 -17.73
CA VAL A 244 -6.04 -6.73 -18.47
C VAL A 244 -5.09 -7.32 -17.45
N ASP A 245 -5.43 -8.50 -16.94
CA ASP A 245 -4.83 -9.06 -15.75
C ASP A 245 -3.44 -9.66 -16.03
N VAL A 246 -2.42 -9.17 -15.34
CA VAL A 246 -1.05 -9.71 -15.42
C VAL A 246 -0.96 -11.21 -15.06
N LYS A 247 -1.95 -11.75 -14.33
CA LYS A 247 -2.04 -13.18 -13.98
C LYS A 247 -2.80 -14.04 -15.00
N ASN A 248 -3.17 -13.50 -16.16
CA ASN A 248 -3.75 -14.29 -17.26
C ASN A 248 -2.66 -15.01 -18.04
N ASP A 249 -2.90 -16.26 -18.45
CA ASP A 249 -1.88 -17.13 -19.06
C ASP A 249 -1.32 -16.53 -20.37
N PHE A 250 -2.14 -15.86 -21.18
CA PHE A 250 -1.67 -15.24 -22.44
C PHE A 250 -0.82 -13.99 -22.19
N ILE A 251 -1.12 -13.25 -21.11
CA ILE A 251 -0.38 -12.04 -20.74
C ILE A 251 0.95 -12.42 -20.11
N GLU A 252 0.96 -13.39 -19.19
CA GLU A 252 2.16 -13.87 -18.50
C GLU A 252 3.16 -14.52 -19.48
N ASN A 253 2.68 -15.30 -20.45
CA ASN A 253 3.53 -15.95 -21.44
C ASN A 253 3.93 -15.04 -22.62
N GLY A 254 3.31 -13.86 -22.75
CA GLY A 254 3.58 -12.93 -23.86
C GLY A 254 3.03 -13.41 -25.20
N ASP A 255 1.93 -14.17 -25.19
CA ASP A 255 1.32 -14.80 -26.38
C ASP A 255 0.33 -13.89 -27.12
N LEU A 256 0.44 -12.57 -26.95
CA LEU A 256 -0.48 -11.58 -27.51
C LEU A 256 0.18 -10.79 -28.65
N ASN A 257 -0.56 -10.64 -29.75
CA ASN A 257 -0.14 -9.86 -30.93
C ASN A 257 -0.63 -8.40 -30.91
N GLU A 258 -1.20 -7.95 -29.79
CA GLU A 258 -1.71 -6.58 -29.59
C GLU A 258 -1.21 -6.02 -28.25
N THR A 259 -1.19 -4.69 -28.11
CA THR A 259 -0.72 -4.05 -26.88
C THR A 259 -1.78 -4.17 -25.77
N TYR A 260 -1.33 -4.20 -24.52
CA TYR A 260 -2.24 -4.24 -23.37
C TYR A 260 -3.15 -2.98 -23.32
N ASP A 261 -2.62 -1.83 -23.74
CA ASP A 261 -3.38 -0.58 -23.87
C ASP A 261 -4.51 -0.71 -24.89
N ASP A 262 -4.24 -1.29 -26.07
CA ASP A 262 -5.25 -1.47 -27.12
C ASP A 262 -6.37 -2.42 -26.67
N ILE A 263 -6.02 -3.49 -25.95
CA ILE A 263 -6.99 -4.41 -25.33
C ILE A 263 -7.90 -3.62 -24.38
N PHE A 264 -7.32 -2.88 -23.44
CA PHE A 264 -8.08 -2.12 -22.47
C PHE A 264 -9.00 -1.07 -23.14
N LYS A 265 -8.48 -0.29 -24.09
CA LYS A 265 -9.26 0.70 -24.82
C LYS A 265 -10.44 0.07 -25.55
N ARG A 266 -10.24 -1.09 -26.19
CA ARG A 266 -11.31 -1.86 -26.86
C ARG A 266 -12.38 -2.31 -25.85
N LEU A 267 -11.98 -2.84 -24.70
CA LEU A 267 -12.91 -3.24 -23.64
C LEU A 267 -13.77 -2.07 -23.15
N VAL A 268 -13.15 -0.91 -22.89
CA VAL A 268 -13.88 0.29 -22.45
C VAL A 268 -14.90 0.73 -23.51
N LEU A 269 -14.50 0.76 -24.79
CA LEU A 269 -15.41 1.09 -25.89
C LEU A 269 -16.59 0.11 -25.99
N GLU A 270 -16.34 -1.19 -25.84
CA GLU A 270 -17.38 -2.22 -25.87
C GLU A 270 -18.32 -2.12 -24.67
N ILE A 271 -17.80 -1.85 -23.46
CA ILE A 271 -18.63 -1.58 -22.26
C ILE A 271 -19.55 -0.38 -22.52
N LEU A 272 -19.01 0.73 -23.02
CA LEU A 272 -19.80 1.94 -23.29
C LEU A 272 -20.87 1.70 -24.37
N LYS A 273 -20.54 0.95 -25.41
CA LYS A 273 -21.51 0.54 -26.44
C LYS A 273 -22.65 -0.30 -25.85
N ASN A 274 -22.36 -1.17 -24.89
CA ASN A 274 -23.37 -1.99 -24.22
C ASN A 274 -24.36 -1.19 -23.37
N ILE A 275 -24.00 0.02 -22.93
CA ILE A 275 -24.85 0.89 -22.12
C ILE A 275 -25.33 2.16 -22.85
N GLU A 276 -25.06 2.29 -24.15
CA GLU A 276 -25.37 3.50 -24.93
C GLU A 276 -26.88 3.83 -24.97
N SER A 277 -27.74 2.82 -24.94
CA SER A 277 -29.19 3.00 -24.87
C SER A 277 -29.74 3.16 -23.45
N LEU A 278 -28.91 3.02 -22.41
CA LEU A 278 -29.32 3.01 -21.00
C LEU A 278 -29.04 4.35 -20.30
N SER A 279 -29.74 4.68 -19.22
CA SER A 279 -29.36 5.81 -18.35
C SER A 279 -28.20 5.50 -17.39
N THR A 280 -27.74 4.24 -17.40
CA THR A 280 -26.68 3.70 -16.53
C THR A 280 -25.36 4.46 -16.68
N LYS A 281 -24.76 4.81 -15.55
CA LYS A 281 -23.38 5.32 -15.47
C LYS A 281 -22.42 4.18 -15.12
N VAL A 282 -21.21 4.22 -15.65
CA VAL A 282 -20.14 3.26 -15.38
C VAL A 282 -19.01 3.96 -14.64
N VAL A 283 -18.57 3.34 -13.55
CA VAL A 283 -17.39 3.71 -12.79
C VAL A 283 -16.32 2.65 -13.03
N LEU A 284 -15.13 3.04 -13.47
CA LEU A 284 -13.97 2.16 -13.56
C LEU A 284 -12.98 2.48 -12.45
N VAL A 285 -12.50 1.45 -11.75
CA VAL A 285 -11.49 1.54 -10.69
C VAL A 285 -10.29 0.66 -11.07
N PRO A 286 -9.06 1.18 -11.04
CA PRO A 286 -7.87 0.46 -11.45
C PRO A 286 -7.44 -0.62 -10.47
N SER A 287 -6.62 -1.54 -10.94
CA SER A 287 -5.89 -2.52 -10.13
C SER A 287 -4.40 -2.46 -10.44
N THR A 288 -3.56 -2.69 -9.43
CA THR A 288 -2.11 -2.89 -9.64
C THR A 288 -1.80 -4.13 -10.48
N ARG A 289 -2.81 -4.97 -10.75
CA ARG A 289 -2.75 -6.12 -11.66
C ARG A 289 -3.11 -5.79 -13.10
N ASP A 290 -3.45 -4.54 -13.42
CA ASP A 290 -3.68 -4.13 -14.81
C ASP A 290 -2.34 -3.96 -15.55
N ALA A 291 -2.06 -4.85 -16.50
CA ALA A 291 -0.79 -4.92 -17.23
C ALA A 291 -0.44 -3.66 -18.02
N HIS A 292 -1.43 -2.84 -18.35
CA HIS A 292 -1.31 -1.60 -19.12
C HIS A 292 -1.19 -0.35 -18.24
N HIS A 293 -1.31 -0.47 -16.91
CA HIS A 293 -1.47 0.67 -16.01
C HIS A 293 -0.45 0.69 -14.88
N ASP A 294 -0.46 1.76 -14.08
CA ASP A 294 0.44 1.92 -12.94
C ASP A 294 0.32 0.77 -11.93
N PHE A 295 1.44 0.10 -11.65
CA PHE A 295 1.53 -1.06 -10.76
C PHE A 295 1.85 -0.69 -9.30
N VAL A 296 1.73 0.60 -8.94
CA VAL A 296 2.03 1.14 -7.61
C VAL A 296 0.74 1.62 -6.94
N TYR A 297 0.58 1.31 -5.65
CA TYR A 297 -0.51 1.75 -4.80
C TYR A 297 -0.14 3.03 -4.03
N PRO A 298 -1.04 4.02 -3.87
CA PRO A 298 -2.32 4.18 -4.55
C PRO A 298 -2.18 4.35 -6.07
N THR A 299 -3.09 3.74 -6.82
CA THR A 299 -3.08 3.73 -8.28
C THR A 299 -3.97 4.85 -8.84
N PRO A 300 -3.46 5.72 -9.72
CA PRO A 300 -4.25 6.82 -10.27
C PRO A 300 -5.36 6.30 -11.21
N PRO A 301 -6.39 7.12 -11.50
CA PRO A 301 -7.42 6.74 -12.45
C PRO A 301 -6.86 6.39 -13.83
N TYR A 302 -7.56 5.54 -14.58
CA TYR A 302 -7.21 5.24 -15.97
C TYR A 302 -7.21 6.51 -16.83
N SER A 303 -6.45 6.45 -17.94
CA SER A 303 -6.50 7.45 -19.01
C SER A 303 -7.21 6.87 -20.23
N VAL A 304 -8.27 7.54 -20.69
CA VAL A 304 -9.03 7.10 -21.88
C VAL A 304 -9.20 8.25 -22.87
N ASP A 305 -9.14 7.95 -24.16
CA ASP A 305 -9.18 8.96 -25.23
C ASP A 305 -10.57 9.61 -25.39
N HIS A 306 -11.64 8.92 -24.95
CA HIS A 306 -13.02 9.36 -25.11
C HIS A 306 -13.75 9.50 -23.77
N ALA A 307 -13.70 10.71 -23.21
CA ALA A 307 -14.51 11.06 -22.04
C ALA A 307 -15.98 11.16 -22.44
N THR A 308 -16.84 10.39 -21.79
CA THR A 308 -18.30 10.50 -21.93
C THR A 308 -18.92 10.90 -20.59
N LYS A 309 -20.10 11.54 -20.60
CA LYS A 309 -20.82 11.88 -19.36
C LYS A 309 -21.28 10.65 -18.57
N ARG A 310 -21.19 9.45 -19.15
CA ARG A 310 -21.58 8.17 -18.54
C ARG A 310 -20.41 7.38 -17.98
N LEU A 311 -19.18 7.80 -18.26
CA LEU A 311 -17.96 7.16 -17.76
C LEU A 311 -17.34 8.00 -16.67
N TYR A 312 -17.09 7.38 -15.52
CA TYR A 312 -16.33 7.98 -14.42
C TYR A 312 -15.11 7.11 -14.12
N LEU A 313 -13.93 7.72 -14.11
CA LEU A 313 -12.67 7.04 -13.82
C LEU A 313 -12.23 7.43 -12.41
N ALA A 314 -12.13 6.45 -11.52
CA ALA A 314 -11.70 6.65 -10.14
C ALA A 314 -10.32 6.05 -9.91
N SER A 315 -9.63 6.46 -8.84
CA SER A 315 -8.37 5.85 -8.38
C SER A 315 -8.61 4.57 -7.57
N ASP A 316 -7.55 3.79 -7.32
CA ASP A 316 -7.51 2.79 -6.26
C ASP A 316 -6.60 3.26 -5.10
N PRO A 317 -7.11 3.40 -3.87
CA PRO A 317 -8.51 3.32 -3.50
C PRO A 317 -9.26 4.61 -3.90
N CYS A 318 -10.58 4.63 -3.73
CA CYS A 318 -11.37 5.85 -3.87
C CYS A 318 -12.58 5.90 -2.94
N ILE A 319 -13.08 7.12 -2.72
CA ILE A 319 -14.34 7.40 -2.04
C ILE A 319 -15.25 8.13 -3.03
N LEU A 320 -16.42 7.56 -3.30
CA LEU A 320 -17.39 8.09 -4.25
C LEU A 320 -18.67 8.49 -3.54
N ASN A 321 -19.21 9.64 -3.93
CA ASN A 321 -20.54 10.06 -3.52
C ASN A 321 -21.53 9.81 -4.67
N ILE A 322 -22.39 8.82 -4.49
CA ILE A 322 -23.44 8.46 -5.46
C ILE A 322 -24.78 8.82 -4.83
N GLU A 323 -25.38 9.91 -5.29
CA GLU A 323 -26.69 10.39 -4.82
C GLU A 323 -26.77 10.63 -3.29
N GLY A 324 -25.65 11.01 -2.67
CA GLY A 324 -25.51 11.20 -1.23
C GLY A 324 -25.05 9.95 -0.47
N VAL A 325 -24.99 8.79 -1.11
CA VAL A 325 -24.44 7.56 -0.53
C VAL A 325 -22.93 7.54 -0.74
N ILE A 326 -22.19 7.20 0.32
CA ILE A 326 -20.73 7.28 0.36
C ILE A 326 -20.18 5.86 0.21
N PHE A 327 -19.57 5.59 -0.92
CA PHE A 327 -18.93 4.33 -1.26
C PHE A 327 -17.42 4.46 -1.06
N ALA A 328 -16.84 3.65 -0.19
CA ALA A 328 -15.39 3.44 -0.11
C ALA A 328 -15.04 2.19 -0.90
N ILE A 329 -14.12 2.29 -1.86
CA ILE A 329 -13.83 1.23 -2.83
C ILE A 329 -12.32 1.03 -2.95
N THR A 330 -11.90 -0.22 -3.03
CA THR A 330 -10.53 -0.59 -3.39
C THR A 330 -10.54 -1.83 -4.28
N SER A 331 -9.50 -2.01 -5.10
CA SER A 331 -9.27 -3.22 -5.91
C SER A 331 -8.27 -4.19 -5.29
N THR A 332 -7.43 -3.67 -4.40
CA THR A 332 -6.40 -4.42 -3.67
C THR A 332 -7.04 -5.45 -2.73
N ASP A 333 -6.49 -6.66 -2.64
CA ASP A 333 -7.00 -7.72 -1.75
C ASP A 333 -6.56 -7.55 -0.29
N ILE A 334 -6.96 -6.43 0.30
CA ILE A 334 -6.54 -6.01 1.64
C ILE A 334 -6.99 -7.02 2.70
N LEU A 335 -8.17 -7.61 2.52
CA LEU A 335 -8.70 -8.60 3.46
C LEU A 335 -7.84 -9.86 3.47
N PHE A 336 -7.42 -10.37 2.31
CA PHE A 336 -6.56 -11.54 2.24
C PHE A 336 -5.20 -11.27 2.87
N HIS A 337 -4.61 -10.09 2.62
CA HIS A 337 -3.35 -9.67 3.21
C HIS A 337 -3.44 -9.57 4.75
N LEU A 338 -4.40 -8.81 5.26
CA LEU A 338 -4.63 -8.69 6.71
C LEU A 338 -4.96 -10.03 7.34
N GLY A 339 -5.72 -10.87 6.64
CA GLY A 339 -6.10 -12.19 7.11
C GLY A 339 -4.88 -13.08 7.39
N LYS A 340 -3.86 -13.05 6.53
CA LYS A 340 -2.62 -13.84 6.73
C LYS A 340 -1.87 -13.45 8.01
N GLU A 341 -1.92 -12.17 8.38
CA GLU A 341 -1.16 -11.60 9.50
C GLU A 341 -1.99 -11.39 10.78
N GLU A 342 -3.32 -11.57 10.72
CA GLU A 342 -4.21 -11.36 11.88
C GLU A 342 -4.01 -12.46 12.95
N ILE A 343 -3.79 -12.01 14.18
CA ILE A 343 -3.95 -12.83 15.39
C ILE A 343 -5.20 -12.39 16.16
N SER A 344 -5.94 -13.34 16.73
CA SER A 344 -7.13 -13.06 17.54
C SER A 344 -7.20 -13.92 18.79
N TYR A 345 -7.68 -13.33 19.90
CA TYR A 345 -7.93 -14.02 21.16
C TYR A 345 -9.10 -13.38 21.92
N PRO A 346 -10.09 -14.16 22.39
CA PRO A 346 -10.35 -15.56 22.00
C PRO A 346 -10.67 -15.64 20.50
N GLN A 347 -10.57 -16.83 19.91
CA GLN A 347 -10.96 -17.02 18.50
C GLN A 347 -12.47 -16.75 18.36
N GLN A 348 -12.80 -15.60 17.80
CA GLN A 348 -14.18 -15.22 17.48
C GLN A 348 -14.55 -15.81 16.10
N PRO A 349 -15.81 -16.24 15.89
CA PRO A 349 -16.20 -16.89 14.64
C PRO A 349 -16.22 -15.95 13.43
N ASP A 350 -16.52 -14.65 13.63
CA ASP A 350 -16.63 -13.70 12.52
C ASP A 350 -15.29 -13.07 12.11
N ARG A 351 -14.45 -13.84 11.42
CA ARG A 351 -13.16 -13.36 10.92
C ARG A 351 -13.30 -12.20 9.94
N PHE A 352 -14.18 -12.31 8.94
CA PHE A 352 -14.33 -11.26 7.92
C PHE A 352 -14.86 -9.96 8.50
N GLY A 353 -15.80 -10.02 9.45
CA GLY A 353 -16.27 -8.84 10.16
C GLY A 353 -15.15 -8.14 10.95
N ARG A 354 -14.24 -8.90 11.58
CA ARG A 354 -13.07 -8.32 12.26
C ARG A 354 -12.10 -7.65 11.29
N LEU A 355 -11.83 -8.27 10.13
CA LEU A 355 -10.96 -7.68 9.11
C LEU A 355 -11.53 -6.35 8.60
N CYS A 356 -12.83 -6.29 8.29
CA CYS A 356 -13.50 -5.03 7.94
C CYS A 356 -13.47 -4.01 9.09
N LYS A 357 -13.68 -4.46 10.35
CA LYS A 357 -13.55 -3.59 11.54
C LYS A 357 -12.15 -3.00 11.64
N HIS A 358 -11.10 -3.74 11.30
CA HIS A 358 -9.73 -3.20 11.27
C HIS A 358 -9.57 -2.07 10.27
N LEU A 359 -10.09 -2.19 9.04
CA LEU A 359 -10.03 -1.11 8.05
C LEU A 359 -10.70 0.17 8.57
N LEU A 360 -11.93 0.03 9.07
CA LEU A 360 -12.73 1.16 9.54
C LEU A 360 -12.13 1.82 10.78
N THR A 361 -11.70 1.03 11.77
CA THR A 361 -11.16 1.57 13.04
C THR A 361 -9.71 2.05 12.93
N GLN A 362 -8.97 1.60 11.92
CA GLN A 362 -7.69 2.22 11.54
C GLN A 362 -7.87 3.44 10.65
N LYS A 363 -9.11 3.73 10.21
CA LYS A 363 -9.46 4.88 9.36
C LYS A 363 -8.59 4.92 8.09
N HIS A 364 -8.32 3.75 7.51
CA HIS A 364 -7.39 3.60 6.40
C HIS A 364 -7.79 2.41 5.52
N PHE A 365 -7.68 2.55 4.20
CA PHE A 365 -7.97 1.45 3.26
C PHE A 365 -7.01 0.29 3.46
N TYR A 366 -5.70 0.55 3.57
CA TYR A 366 -4.68 -0.49 3.70
C TYR A 366 -3.85 -0.28 4.98
N PRO A 367 -4.27 -0.77 6.16
CA PRO A 367 -3.56 -0.53 7.41
C PRO A 367 -2.44 -1.53 7.72
N LEU A 368 -2.21 -2.53 6.86
CA LEU A 368 -1.18 -3.54 7.08
C LEU A 368 0.21 -2.95 6.78
N TYR A 369 1.13 -3.10 7.73
CA TYR A 369 2.52 -2.73 7.54
C TYR A 369 3.49 -3.74 8.20
N PRO A 370 4.60 -4.11 7.54
CA PRO A 370 4.94 -3.82 6.14
C PRO A 370 3.85 -4.30 5.18
N PRO A 371 3.66 -3.64 4.02
CA PRO A 371 2.68 -4.11 3.04
C PRO A 371 3.04 -5.53 2.58
N ASN A 372 2.03 -6.25 2.09
CA ASN A 372 2.23 -7.58 1.53
C ASN A 372 3.25 -7.52 0.36
N GLU A 373 4.06 -8.56 0.19
CA GLU A 373 5.10 -8.60 -0.85
C GLU A 373 4.56 -8.45 -2.28
N GLU A 374 3.28 -8.74 -2.52
CA GLU A 374 2.63 -8.57 -3.83
C GLU A 374 2.26 -7.11 -4.16
N ILE A 375 2.40 -6.15 -3.24
CA ILE A 375 2.02 -4.74 -3.48
C ILE A 375 3.20 -3.77 -3.32
N ASN A 376 3.40 -2.96 -4.35
CA ASN A 376 4.31 -1.81 -4.30
C ASN A 376 3.57 -0.59 -3.78
N VAL A 377 4.10 0.09 -2.76
CA VAL A 377 3.42 1.23 -2.13
C VAL A 377 4.27 2.50 -2.23
N ASP A 378 3.70 3.56 -2.78
CA ASP A 378 4.21 4.93 -2.68
C ASP A 378 3.67 5.56 -1.39
N PHE A 379 4.47 5.52 -0.31
CA PHE A 379 4.06 6.00 1.01
C PHE A 379 3.58 7.47 1.04
N PRO A 380 4.27 8.43 0.42
CA PRO A 380 3.76 9.80 0.28
C PRO A 380 2.34 9.90 -0.29
N ARG A 381 2.02 9.11 -1.33
CA ARG A 381 0.67 9.10 -1.93
C ARG A 381 -0.33 8.31 -1.09
N TYR A 382 0.11 7.21 -0.51
CA TYR A 382 -0.65 6.37 0.43
C TYR A 382 -1.23 7.22 1.56
N GLU A 383 -0.43 8.07 2.20
CA GLU A 383 -0.87 8.93 3.30
C GLU A 383 -1.92 9.97 2.88
N LEU A 384 -1.91 10.39 1.61
CA LEU A 384 -2.85 11.37 1.09
C LEU A 384 -4.16 10.75 0.61
N HIS A 385 -4.09 9.55 0.00
CA HIS A 385 -5.21 8.99 -0.77
C HIS A 385 -5.86 7.75 -0.16
N ALA A 386 -5.17 7.05 0.74
CA ALA A 386 -5.70 5.86 1.40
C ALA A 386 -6.36 6.07 2.80
N PRO A 387 -6.38 7.27 3.43
CA PRO A 387 -7.22 7.51 4.61
C PRO A 387 -8.73 7.37 4.34
N LEU A 388 -9.47 6.96 5.37
CA LEU A 388 -10.94 6.96 5.44
C LEU A 388 -11.40 8.09 6.36
N PRO A 389 -11.60 9.33 5.86
CA PRO A 389 -11.88 10.50 6.68
C PRO A 389 -13.27 10.47 7.34
N VAL A 390 -14.21 9.72 6.75
CA VAL A 390 -15.59 9.57 7.23
C VAL A 390 -15.99 8.10 7.17
N MET A 391 -16.98 7.72 7.97
CA MET A 391 -17.54 6.38 7.95
C MET A 391 -18.28 6.19 6.62
N PRO A 392 -17.84 5.26 5.75
CA PRO A 392 -18.54 5.02 4.50
C PRO A 392 -19.87 4.32 4.77
N HIS A 393 -20.86 4.64 3.95
CA HIS A 393 -22.14 3.93 3.96
C HIS A 393 -21.98 2.50 3.44
N VAL A 394 -21.16 2.35 2.39
CA VAL A 394 -20.82 1.07 1.77
C VAL A 394 -19.31 0.98 1.61
N LEU A 395 -18.72 -0.12 2.10
CA LEU A 395 -17.31 -0.45 1.89
C LEU A 395 -17.22 -1.64 0.94
N ILE A 396 -16.66 -1.43 -0.24
CA ILE A 396 -16.46 -2.47 -1.26
C ILE A 396 -14.99 -2.91 -1.20
N VAL A 397 -14.79 -4.16 -0.81
CA VAL A 397 -13.48 -4.77 -0.58
C VAL A 397 -13.43 -6.15 -1.25
N PRO A 398 -13.25 -6.19 -2.58
CA PRO A 398 -13.11 -7.45 -3.32
C PRO A 398 -11.93 -8.26 -2.81
N SER A 399 -12.15 -9.56 -2.66
CA SER A 399 -11.16 -10.48 -2.12
C SER A 399 -11.35 -11.88 -2.71
N ASP A 400 -10.26 -12.64 -2.75
CA ASP A 400 -10.27 -14.06 -3.09
C ASP A 400 -10.92 -14.93 -2.00
N PHE A 401 -11.22 -14.34 -0.83
CA PHE A 401 -12.14 -14.95 0.12
C PHE A 401 -13.56 -15.06 -0.45
N ARG A 402 -14.32 -16.00 0.12
CA ARG A 402 -15.74 -16.15 -0.22
C ARG A 402 -16.48 -14.84 -0.06
N TYR A 403 -17.34 -14.51 -1.04
CA TYR A 403 -18.20 -13.34 -0.97
C TYR A 403 -18.96 -13.23 0.36
N PHE A 404 -19.21 -12.00 0.80
CA PHE A 404 -20.01 -11.72 1.98
C PHE A 404 -20.60 -10.32 1.94
N ILE A 405 -21.65 -10.11 2.74
CA ILE A 405 -22.22 -8.81 3.07
C ILE A 405 -22.33 -8.75 4.59
N LYS A 406 -21.80 -7.70 5.22
CA LYS A 406 -21.78 -7.54 6.68
C LYS A 406 -22.06 -6.11 7.08
N ASP A 407 -22.87 -5.92 8.12
CA ASP A 407 -23.00 -4.64 8.81
C ASP A 407 -21.89 -4.54 9.87
N ILE A 408 -20.99 -3.57 9.70
CA ILE A 408 -19.95 -3.25 10.66
C ILE A 408 -20.18 -1.83 11.16
N ASN A 409 -20.84 -1.71 12.31
CA ASN A 409 -21.14 -0.44 12.98
C ASN A 409 -21.84 0.55 12.02
N GLY A 410 -22.85 0.09 11.28
CA GLY A 410 -23.63 0.89 10.35
C GLY A 410 -23.01 1.07 8.96
N CYS A 411 -21.83 0.50 8.69
CA CYS A 411 -21.25 0.42 7.35
C CYS A 411 -21.58 -0.93 6.71
N CYS A 412 -22.17 -0.92 5.51
CA CYS A 412 -22.40 -2.12 4.72
C CYS A 412 -21.11 -2.55 4.00
N CYS A 413 -20.39 -3.50 4.59
CA CYS A 413 -19.16 -4.06 4.04
C CYS A 413 -19.46 -5.21 3.08
N ILE A 414 -18.99 -5.12 1.84
CA ILE A 414 -19.29 -6.07 0.76
C ILE A 414 -17.99 -6.55 0.13
N ASN A 415 -17.79 -7.86 0.15
CA ASN A 415 -16.89 -8.55 -0.76
C ASN A 415 -17.74 -9.18 -1.89
N PRO A 416 -17.74 -8.63 -3.12
CA PRO A 416 -18.43 -9.23 -4.25
C PRO A 416 -17.74 -10.48 -4.79
N GLU A 417 -16.55 -10.82 -4.28
CA GLU A 417 -15.60 -11.78 -4.86
C GLU A 417 -15.13 -11.32 -6.25
N ARG A 418 -14.41 -12.19 -6.95
CA ARG A 418 -13.97 -12.02 -8.33
C ARG A 418 -15.09 -12.44 -9.29
N LEU A 419 -15.26 -11.72 -10.40
CA LEU A 419 -16.21 -12.06 -11.45
C LEU A 419 -15.82 -13.36 -12.16
N THR A 420 -14.53 -13.69 -12.17
CA THR A 420 -14.02 -14.98 -12.64
C THR A 420 -13.08 -15.60 -11.61
N LYS A 421 -13.06 -16.94 -11.59
CA LYS A 421 -12.14 -17.74 -10.79
C LYS A 421 -11.51 -18.80 -11.66
N HIS A 422 -10.25 -18.60 -12.02
CA HIS A 422 -9.52 -19.47 -12.93
C HIS A 422 -10.31 -19.67 -14.24
N SER A 423 -10.87 -20.86 -14.45
CA SER A 423 -11.64 -21.25 -15.64
C SER A 423 -13.17 -21.21 -15.47
N SER A 424 -13.68 -20.59 -14.40
CA SER A 424 -15.12 -20.58 -14.10
C SER A 424 -15.68 -19.18 -13.77
N GLY A 425 -16.97 -18.98 -14.07
CA GLY A 425 -17.71 -17.80 -13.65
C GLY A 425 -17.77 -17.69 -12.12
N GLY A 426 -17.50 -16.49 -11.63
CA GLY A 426 -17.52 -16.12 -10.22
C GLY A 426 -18.82 -15.43 -9.83
N THR A 427 -18.71 -14.31 -9.12
CA THR A 427 -19.88 -13.56 -8.63
C THR A 427 -19.73 -12.05 -8.80
N PHE A 428 -20.85 -11.35 -8.64
CA PHE A 428 -20.93 -9.90 -8.56
C PHE A 428 -21.98 -9.49 -7.51
N ALA A 429 -21.95 -8.25 -7.04
CA ALA A 429 -22.93 -7.74 -6.09
C ALA A 429 -23.95 -6.82 -6.76
N ARG A 430 -25.22 -6.95 -6.35
CA ARG A 430 -26.31 -6.02 -6.65
C ARG A 430 -26.77 -5.35 -5.36
N LEU A 431 -26.88 -4.04 -5.38
CA LEU A 431 -27.37 -3.22 -4.28
C LEU A 431 -28.62 -2.45 -4.76
N ASN A 432 -29.61 -2.36 -3.89
CA ASN A 432 -30.74 -1.48 -4.04
C ASN A 432 -30.91 -0.66 -2.76
N ILE A 433 -30.81 0.66 -2.84
CA ILE A 433 -30.83 1.56 -1.69
C ILE A 433 -32.08 2.43 -1.77
N THR A 434 -33.01 2.28 -0.84
CA THR A 434 -34.26 3.04 -0.80
C THR A 434 -34.09 4.37 -0.09
N ARG A 435 -34.99 5.33 -0.34
CA ARG A 435 -35.01 6.61 0.36
C ARG A 435 -35.18 6.43 1.86
N MET A 436 -34.39 7.18 2.63
CA MET A 436 -34.41 7.13 4.10
C MET A 436 -35.33 8.20 4.69
N ASP A 437 -35.96 7.86 5.81
CA ASP A 437 -36.63 8.84 6.66
C ASP A 437 -35.57 9.71 7.37
N ALA A 438 -35.56 11.00 7.06
CA ALA A 438 -34.60 11.95 7.62
C ALA A 438 -34.63 11.99 9.15
N ASN A 439 -35.77 11.69 9.79
CA ASN A 439 -35.88 11.67 11.25
C ASN A 439 -35.27 10.43 11.89
N LYS A 440 -35.04 9.35 11.11
CA LYS A 440 -34.49 8.08 11.60
C LYS A 440 -33.01 7.91 11.28
N TYR A 441 -32.49 8.72 10.37
CA TYR A 441 -31.10 8.61 9.92
C TYR A 441 -30.11 9.01 11.02
N LYS A 442 -29.22 8.09 11.36
CA LYS A 442 -28.13 8.29 12.33
C LYS A 442 -26.76 8.04 11.70
N GLY A 443 -26.64 8.26 10.39
CA GLY A 443 -25.38 8.07 9.66
C GLY A 443 -25.15 6.68 9.04
N SER A 444 -26.12 5.77 9.18
CA SER A 444 -26.09 4.44 8.56
C SER A 444 -27.23 4.28 7.58
N ILE A 445 -27.01 3.48 6.53
CA ILE A 445 -28.03 3.09 5.54
C ILE A 445 -28.43 1.62 5.64
N THR A 446 -27.99 0.88 6.67
CA THR A 446 -28.11 -0.58 6.69
C THR A 446 -29.56 -1.07 6.71
N ASP A 447 -30.47 -0.27 7.27
CA ASP A 447 -31.92 -0.54 7.25
C ASP A 447 -32.59 -0.29 5.88
N CYS A 448 -31.92 0.42 4.96
CA CYS A 448 -32.46 0.84 3.67
C CYS A 448 -31.68 0.29 2.47
N ILE A 449 -30.66 -0.54 2.71
CA ILE A 449 -29.89 -1.22 1.67
C ILE A 449 -30.28 -2.70 1.58
N GLN A 450 -30.67 -3.12 0.39
CA GLN A 450 -30.81 -4.52 0.02
C GLN A 450 -29.63 -4.90 -0.87
N ALA A 451 -28.68 -5.65 -0.33
CA ALA A 451 -27.52 -6.13 -1.06
C ALA A 451 -27.61 -7.65 -1.26
N GLN A 452 -27.21 -8.13 -2.45
CA GLN A 452 -27.18 -9.54 -2.81
C GLN A 452 -25.91 -9.82 -3.62
N VAL A 453 -25.31 -11.00 -3.43
CA VAL A 453 -24.23 -11.49 -4.28
C VAL A 453 -24.80 -12.58 -5.18
N LEU A 454 -24.62 -12.42 -6.48
CA LEU A 454 -25.18 -13.27 -7.53
C LEU A 454 -24.04 -13.92 -8.31
N LYS A 455 -24.26 -15.15 -8.78
CA LYS A 455 -23.36 -15.79 -9.74
C LYS A 455 -23.53 -15.14 -11.10
N ILE A 456 -22.42 -15.06 -11.83
CA ILE A 456 -22.45 -14.63 -13.22
C ILE A 456 -22.86 -15.76 -14.15
#